data_AF-A0A5C6A529-F1
#
_entry.id   AF-A0A5C6A529-F1
#
_cell.length_a   1.000
_cell.length_b   1.000
_cell.length_c   1.000
_cell.angle_alpha   90.00
_cell.angle_beta   90.00
_cell.angle_gamma   90.00
#
_symmetry.space_group_name_H-M   'P 1'
#
loop_
_entity.id
_entity.type
_entity.pdbx_description
1 polymer ?
#
loop_
_entity_poly.entity_id
_entity_poly.type
_entity_poly.pdbx_seq_one_letter_code
_entity_poly.pdbx_strand_id
1 'polypeptide(L)'
;MTSLRPKNDAENLGAEEVVRRATAEFGFVQCDNDRGVRYAAKDLAQRSDMTHEAKDQAMVPLMDAVEMIVGNDRRSDKHFLKCVVIPNGPIHVLYLYNSHETQTRALLERLANVLGYFISSE
;
A
#
# COMPACT_ATOMS: atom_id res chain seq x y z
N MET A 1 -9.19 9.02 -2.22
CA MET A 1 -8.00 8.15 -2.30
C MET A 1 -8.38 6.74 -1.88
N THR A 2 -8.07 5.73 -2.71
CA THR A 2 -8.39 4.33 -2.38
C THR A 2 -7.35 3.75 -1.42
N SER A 3 -7.80 3.10 -0.36
CA SER A 3 -6.93 2.45 0.64
C SER A 3 -7.49 1.11 1.09
N LEU A 4 -6.62 0.26 1.65
CA LEU A 4 -7.02 -0.93 2.39
C LEU A 4 -6.89 -0.65 3.88
N ARG A 5 -7.92 -1.03 4.64
CA ARG A 5 -7.93 -0.97 6.12
C ARG A 5 -8.35 -2.31 6.74
N PRO A 6 -7.92 -2.67 7.96
CA PRO A 6 -8.31 -3.93 8.60
C PRO A 6 -9.84 -4.06 8.72
N LYS A 7 -10.40 -5.26 8.52
CA LYS A 7 -11.88 -5.49 8.55
C LYS A 7 -12.55 -5.24 9.92
N ASN A 8 -11.78 -5.13 11.00
CA ASN A 8 -12.23 -4.96 12.39
C ASN A 8 -11.27 -4.00 13.13
N ASP A 9 -11.38 -3.91 14.46
CA ASP A 9 -10.38 -3.28 15.36
C ASP A 9 -9.03 -4.03 15.41
N ALA A 10 -8.72 -4.82 14.38
CA ALA A 10 -7.45 -5.50 14.25
C ALA A 10 -6.34 -4.49 13.95
N GLU A 11 -5.17 -4.73 14.52
CA GLU A 11 -3.99 -3.92 14.25
C GLU A 11 -3.59 -4.00 12.77
N ASN A 12 -3.05 -2.91 12.27
CA ASN A 12 -2.47 -2.89 10.94
C ASN A 12 -1.27 -3.84 10.89
N LEU A 13 -1.24 -4.71 9.89
CA LEU A 13 -0.10 -5.56 9.59
C LEU A 13 1.13 -4.71 9.29
N GLY A 14 2.29 -5.13 9.82
CA GLY A 14 3.57 -4.59 9.41
C GLY A 14 3.89 -4.88 7.94
N ALA A 15 4.78 -4.08 7.34
CA ALA A 15 5.12 -4.19 5.93
C ALA A 15 5.61 -5.59 5.53
N GLU A 16 6.41 -6.23 6.37
CA GLU A 16 6.91 -7.59 6.14
C GLU A 16 5.79 -8.62 6.02
N GLU A 17 4.79 -8.57 6.92
CA GLU A 17 3.67 -9.52 6.90
C GLU A 17 2.75 -9.28 5.69
N VAL A 18 2.56 -8.02 5.29
CA VAL A 18 1.84 -7.68 4.05
C VAL A 18 2.55 -8.28 2.84
N VAL A 19 3.85 -8.07 2.71
CA VAL A 19 4.66 -8.60 1.62
C VAL A 19 4.66 -10.12 1.62
N ARG A 20 4.79 -10.76 2.79
CA ARG A 20 4.78 -12.22 2.93
C ARG A 20 3.45 -12.81 2.43
N ARG A 21 2.32 -12.26 2.85
CA ARG A 21 0.99 -12.73 2.42
C ARG A 21 0.74 -12.47 0.93
N ALA A 22 1.15 -11.30 0.43
CA ALA A 22 1.05 -11.00 -1.00
C ALA A 22 1.89 -11.97 -1.84
N THR A 23 3.11 -12.30 -1.41
CA THR A 23 3.99 -13.24 -2.10
C THR A 23 3.41 -14.66 -2.14
N ALA A 24 2.64 -15.04 -1.12
CA ALA A 24 1.95 -16.34 -1.10
C ALA A 24 0.73 -16.41 -2.05
N GLU A 25 0.11 -15.26 -2.37
CA GLU A 25 -1.11 -15.18 -3.20
C GLU A 25 -0.83 -14.88 -4.68
N PHE A 26 0.17 -14.04 -4.95
CA PHE A 26 0.40 -13.47 -6.28
C PHE A 26 1.62 -14.11 -6.96
N GLY A 27 1.49 -14.41 -8.25
CA GLY A 27 2.59 -14.96 -9.06
C GLY A 27 3.70 -13.97 -9.36
N PHE A 28 3.48 -12.68 -9.08
CA PHE A 28 4.48 -11.63 -9.16
C PHE A 28 4.30 -10.63 -8.02
N VAL A 29 5.36 -10.39 -7.27
CA VAL A 29 5.47 -9.35 -6.25
C VAL A 29 6.83 -8.68 -6.41
N GLN A 30 6.83 -7.35 -6.52
CA GLN A 30 8.04 -6.53 -6.53
C GLN A 30 7.92 -5.47 -5.44
N CYS A 31 8.99 -5.31 -4.67
CA CYS A 31 9.07 -4.34 -3.57
C CYS A 31 10.18 -3.31 -3.83
N ASP A 32 9.94 -2.07 -3.45
CA ASP A 32 10.91 -0.96 -3.48
C ASP A 32 10.74 -0.11 -2.22
N ASN A 33 11.65 -0.28 -1.26
CA ASN A 33 11.62 0.42 0.03
C ASN A 33 11.92 1.91 -0.16
N ASP A 34 12.90 2.27 -1.00
CA ASP A 34 13.27 3.67 -1.23
C ASP A 34 12.10 4.47 -1.81
N ARG A 35 11.31 3.86 -2.71
CA ARG A 35 10.09 4.49 -3.24
C ARG A 35 8.98 4.53 -2.20
N GLY A 36 8.83 3.48 -1.40
CA GLY A 36 7.88 3.44 -0.28
C GLY A 36 8.11 4.59 0.70
N VAL A 37 9.34 4.75 1.18
CA VAL A 37 9.75 5.83 2.08
C VAL A 37 9.55 7.20 1.43
N ARG A 38 9.95 7.39 0.17
CA ARG A 38 9.74 8.67 -0.54
C ARG A 38 8.26 9.03 -0.67
N TYR A 39 7.39 8.06 -0.93
CA TYR A 39 5.95 8.28 -0.96
C TYR A 39 5.45 8.69 0.41
N ALA A 40 5.76 7.92 1.45
CA ALA A 40 5.31 8.15 2.82
C ALA A 40 5.78 9.52 3.36
N ALA A 41 7.04 9.89 3.09
CA ALA A 41 7.57 11.20 3.45
C ALA A 41 6.85 12.35 2.73
N LYS A 42 6.50 12.17 1.45
CA LYS A 42 5.75 13.17 0.67
C LYS A 42 4.31 13.32 1.18
N ASP A 43 3.65 12.20 1.48
CA ASP A 43 2.30 12.18 2.04
C ASP A 43 2.27 12.90 3.40
N LEU A 44 3.21 12.56 4.28
CA LEU A 44 3.37 13.22 5.58
C LEU A 44 3.70 14.72 5.44
N ALA A 45 4.53 15.11 4.47
CA ALA A 45 4.85 16.51 4.23
C ALA A 45 3.62 17.34 3.83
N GLN A 46 2.69 16.74 3.08
CA GLN A 46 1.46 17.38 2.60
C GLN A 46 0.40 17.57 3.71
N ARG A 47 0.52 16.91 4.85
CA ARG A 47 -0.37 17.08 6.00
C ARG A 47 -0.22 18.46 6.63
N SER A 48 -1.17 19.36 6.40
CA SER A 48 -1.17 20.71 6.99
C SER A 48 -1.67 20.76 8.43
N ASP A 49 -2.23 19.65 8.92
CA ASP A 49 -2.79 19.48 10.26
C ASP A 49 -1.75 19.15 11.34
N MET A 50 -0.49 18.92 10.97
CA MET A 50 0.59 18.52 11.87
C MET A 50 1.69 19.59 11.99
N THR A 51 2.24 19.74 13.19
CA THR A 51 3.44 20.57 13.44
C THR A 51 4.68 19.92 12.84
N HIS A 52 5.74 20.70 12.63
CA HIS A 52 7.04 20.17 12.15
C HIS A 52 7.60 19.08 13.08
N GLU A 53 7.54 19.29 14.40
CA GLU A 53 8.01 18.31 15.39
C GLU A 53 7.19 17.01 15.34
N ALA A 54 5.87 17.09 15.19
CA ALA A 54 5.02 15.91 15.04
C ALA A 54 5.33 15.15 13.74
N LYS A 55 5.68 15.86 12.65
CA LYS A 55 6.12 15.22 11.39
C LYS A 55 7.46 14.53 11.57
N ASP A 56 8.42 15.15 12.25
CA ASP A 56 9.73 14.52 12.48
C ASP A 56 9.60 13.22 13.28
N GLN A 57 8.77 13.21 14.33
CA GLN A 57 8.48 11.98 15.09
C GLN A 57 7.74 10.93 14.26
N ALA A 58 6.79 11.36 13.42
CA ALA A 58 6.07 10.46 12.53
C ALA A 58 6.94 9.89 11.41
N MET A 59 8.09 10.49 11.08
CA MET A 59 8.96 10.04 9.99
C MET A 59 9.67 8.72 10.29
N VAL A 60 10.03 8.48 11.56
CA VAL A 60 10.79 7.29 11.98
C VAL A 60 10.09 5.98 11.59
N PRO A 61 8.80 5.75 11.94
CA PRO A 61 8.10 4.54 11.53
C PRO A 61 7.83 4.46 10.02
N LEU A 62 7.91 5.56 9.27
CA LEU A 62 7.72 5.55 7.81
C LEU A 62 8.94 5.04 7.06
N MET A 63 10.10 4.87 7.72
CA MET A 63 11.30 4.31 7.11
C MET A 63 11.12 2.85 6.67
N ASP A 64 10.16 2.13 7.25
CA ASP A 64 9.83 0.76 6.84
C ASP A 64 8.68 0.71 5.81
N ALA A 65 8.32 1.85 5.20
CA ALA A 65 7.35 1.88 4.13
C ALA A 65 7.86 1.20 2.85
N VAL A 66 6.98 0.45 2.19
CA VAL A 66 7.32 -0.34 1.00
C VAL A 66 6.36 0.00 -0.13
N GLU A 67 6.90 0.41 -1.28
CA GLU A 67 6.14 0.36 -2.54
C GLU A 67 6.09 -1.10 -2.98
N MET A 68 4.88 -1.62 -3.17
CA MET A 68 4.64 -2.99 -3.61
C MET A 68 3.84 -2.98 -4.92
N ILE A 69 4.33 -3.72 -5.90
CA ILE A 69 3.64 -4.03 -7.14
C ILE A 69 3.30 -5.52 -7.12
N VAL A 70 2.01 -5.86 -7.26
CA VAL A 70 1.54 -7.24 -7.30
C VAL A 70 0.82 -7.55 -8.62
N GLY A 71 0.94 -8.78 -9.10
CA GLY A 71 0.29 -9.24 -10.33
C GLY A 71 0.23 -10.76 -10.42
N ASN A 72 -0.49 -11.28 -11.42
CA ASN A 72 -0.54 -12.73 -11.66
C ASN A 72 0.73 -13.27 -12.32
N ASP A 73 1.36 -12.44 -13.16
CA ASP A 73 2.58 -12.77 -13.89
C ASP A 73 3.44 -11.52 -14.09
N ARG A 74 4.70 -11.72 -14.48
CA ARG A 74 5.68 -10.64 -14.71
C ARG A 74 5.53 -9.95 -16.07
N ARG A 75 4.68 -10.47 -16.97
CA ARG A 75 4.59 -10.02 -18.38
C ARG A 75 3.50 -8.99 -18.61
N SER A 76 2.56 -8.87 -17.67
CA SER A 76 1.45 -7.94 -17.78
C SER A 76 1.86 -6.51 -17.43
N ASP A 77 1.96 -5.67 -18.45
CA ASP A 77 2.20 -4.22 -18.34
C ASP A 77 0.94 -3.43 -17.90
N LYS A 78 -0.24 -4.06 -17.93
CA LYS A 78 -1.54 -3.42 -17.65
C LYS A 78 -2.30 -4.01 -16.48
N HIS A 79 -1.95 -5.21 -16.02
CA HIS A 79 -2.66 -5.91 -14.95
C HIS A 79 -1.73 -6.13 -13.75
N PHE A 80 -1.34 -5.03 -13.13
CA PHE A 80 -0.61 -5.03 -11.86
C PHE A 80 -1.26 -4.04 -10.91
N LEU A 81 -1.35 -4.38 -9.63
CA LEU A 81 -1.79 -3.46 -8.60
C LEU A 81 -0.56 -2.82 -7.96
N LYS A 82 -0.55 -1.49 -7.90
CA LYS A 82 0.49 -0.72 -7.21
C LYS A 82 -0.06 -0.22 -5.89
N CYS A 83 0.66 -0.45 -4.80
CA CYS A 83 0.31 0.08 -3.48
C CYS A 83 1.54 0.50 -2.68
N VAL A 84 1.32 1.34 -1.66
CA VAL A 84 2.32 1.69 -0.66
C VAL A 84 1.83 1.18 0.69
N VAL A 85 2.63 0.31 1.29
CA VAL A 85 2.39 -0.25 2.61
C VAL A 85 3.07 0.66 3.62
N ILE A 86 2.28 1.35 4.44
CA ILE A 86 2.78 2.17 5.54
C ILE A 86 2.68 1.35 6.83
N PRO A 87 3.78 1.20 7.59
CA PRO A 87 3.77 0.50 8.87
C PRO A 87 2.72 1.10 9.82
N ASN A 88 1.92 0.24 10.43
CA ASN A 88 0.84 0.62 11.34
C ASN A 88 -0.24 1.55 10.75
N GLY A 89 -0.23 1.76 9.42
CA GLY A 89 -1.14 2.63 8.70
C GLY A 89 -1.98 1.90 7.64
N PRO A 90 -2.88 2.64 6.96
CA PRO A 90 -3.59 2.10 5.81
C PRO A 90 -2.62 1.77 4.67
N ILE A 91 -2.97 0.79 3.84
CA ILE A 91 -2.25 0.53 2.59
C ILE A 91 -2.85 1.43 1.52
N HIS A 92 -2.04 2.27 0.89
CA HIS A 92 -2.49 3.20 -0.13
C HIS A 92 -2.42 2.58 -1.51
N VAL A 93 -3.51 2.66 -2.28
CA VAL A 93 -3.56 2.14 -3.65
C VAL A 93 -3.25 3.26 -4.64
N LEU A 94 -2.31 3.03 -5.55
CA LEU A 94 -1.86 4.01 -6.52
C LEU A 94 -2.33 3.65 -7.92
N TYR A 95 -3.22 4.46 -8.48
CA TYR A 95 -3.63 4.34 -9.88
C TYR A 95 -2.77 5.23 -10.77
N LEU A 96 -2.21 4.66 -11.84
CA LEU A 96 -1.34 5.40 -12.76
C LEU A 96 -2.11 6.17 -13.85
N TYR A 97 -3.30 5.68 -14.20
CA TYR A 97 -4.17 6.25 -15.23
C TYR A 97 -5.63 5.79 -14.98
N ASN A 98 -6.61 6.48 -15.57
CA ASN A 98 -8.04 6.28 -15.27
C ASN A 98 -8.53 4.83 -15.44
N SER A 99 -8.09 4.13 -16.49
CA SER A 99 -8.49 2.73 -16.71
C SER A 99 -7.77 1.73 -15.81
N HIS A 100 -6.71 2.14 -15.11
CA HIS A 100 -5.93 1.27 -14.21
C HIS A 100 -6.79 0.80 -13.04
N GLU A 101 -7.66 1.66 -12.50
CA GLU A 101 -8.53 1.33 -11.39
C GLU A 101 -9.45 0.15 -11.73
N THR A 102 -10.16 0.24 -12.86
CA THR A 102 -11.03 -0.85 -13.33
C THR A 102 -10.25 -2.13 -13.63
N GLN A 103 -9.07 -2.01 -14.26
CA GLN A 103 -8.24 -3.15 -14.66
C GLN A 103 -7.67 -3.91 -13.45
N THR A 104 -7.40 -3.22 -12.35
CA THR A 104 -6.76 -3.77 -11.16
C THR A 104 -7.73 -4.15 -10.06
N ARG A 105 -9.04 -3.90 -10.25
CA ARG A 105 -10.07 -4.14 -9.24
C ARG A 105 -10.05 -5.55 -8.68
N ALA A 106 -9.93 -6.56 -9.55
CA ALA A 106 -9.88 -7.96 -9.14
C ALA A 106 -8.61 -8.29 -8.31
N LEU A 107 -7.47 -7.66 -8.63
CA LEU A 107 -6.23 -7.81 -7.84
C LEU A 107 -6.38 -7.14 -6.47
N LEU A 108 -7.01 -5.97 -6.42
CA LEU A 108 -7.27 -5.24 -5.19
C LEU A 108 -8.18 -6.03 -4.24
N GLU A 109 -9.26 -6.61 -4.74
CA GLU A 109 -10.18 -7.42 -3.95
C GLU A 109 -9.52 -8.69 -3.40
N ARG A 110 -8.69 -9.34 -4.21
CA ARG A 110 -7.89 -10.49 -3.77
C ARG A 110 -6.88 -10.11 -2.70
N LEU A 111 -6.14 -9.02 -2.90
CA LEU A 111 -5.19 -8.52 -1.91
C LEU A 111 -5.91 -8.17 -0.59
N ALA A 112 -7.02 -7.46 -0.66
CA ALA A 112 -7.84 -7.13 0.51
C ALA A 112 -8.28 -8.40 1.26
N ASN A 113 -8.75 -9.42 0.54
CA ASN A 113 -9.17 -10.68 1.15
C ASN A 113 -8.03 -11.43 1.83
N VAL A 114 -6.86 -11.54 1.18
CA VAL A 114 -5.69 -12.24 1.74
C VAL A 114 -5.11 -11.53 2.95
N LEU A 115 -5.16 -10.19 2.97
CA LEU A 115 -4.71 -9.43 4.12
C LEU A 115 -5.74 -9.42 5.26
N GLY A 116 -7.02 -9.69 4.98
CA GLY A 116 -8.11 -9.53 5.94
C GLY A 116 -8.57 -8.07 6.08
N TYR A 117 -8.46 -7.30 4.99
CA TYR A 117 -8.73 -5.87 4.90
C TYR A 117 -9.99 -5.58 4.08
N PHE A 118 -10.64 -4.45 4.31
CA PHE A 118 -11.68 -3.90 3.46
C PHE A 118 -11.13 -2.76 2.59
N ILE A 119 -11.76 -2.54 1.45
CA ILE A 119 -11.43 -1.44 0.54
C ILE A 119 -12.21 -0.21 1.00
N SER A 120 -11.49 0.88 1.26
CA SER A 120 -12.04 2.18 1.62
C SER A 120 -11.74 3.19 0.52
N SER A 121 -12.79 3.90 0.09
CA SER A 121 -12.70 5.03 -0.83
C SER A 121 -13.13 6.28 -0.08
N GLU A 122 -12.15 7.02 0.47
CA GLU A 122 -12.38 8.35 1.06
C GLU A 122 -12.22 9.45 0.02
#